data_AF-A0A8H9LZ77-F1
#
_entry.id   AF-A0A8H9LZ77-F1
#
_cell.length_a   1.000
_cell.length_b   1.000
_cell.length_c   1.000
_cell.angle_alpha   90.00
_cell.angle_beta   90.00
_cell.angle_gamma   90.00
#
_symmetry.space_group_name_H-M   'P 1'
#
loop_
_entity.id
_entity.type
_entity.pdbx_description
1 polymer ?
#
loop_
_entity_poly.entity_id
_entity_poly.type
_entity_poly.pdbx_seq_one_letter_code
_entity_poly.pdbx_strand_id
1 'polypeptide(L)'
;MPFAGNPKENMPKGIAYSLKDYCELIDTTGRCIRDDKAGYIDNTQSPILERLGLDSAQWLALTTEFEKHFCYAAGAEQMMNAFKRHTHHQRIRGMSKAKELLKRA
;
A
#
# COMPACT_ATOMS: atom_id res chain seq x y z
N MET A 1 11.77 -6.63 5.54
CA MET A 1 11.25 -8.01 5.68
C MET A 1 9.78 -8.00 5.29
N PRO A 2 9.32 -8.80 4.32
CA PRO A 2 7.93 -8.77 3.86
C PRO A 2 6.98 -9.47 4.84
N PHE A 3 5.68 -9.15 4.77
CA PHE A 3 4.62 -9.89 5.47
C PHE A 3 4.32 -11.17 4.68
N ALA A 4 4.53 -12.33 5.31
CA ALA A 4 4.29 -13.65 4.73
C ALA A 4 2.81 -14.08 4.82
N GLY A 5 1.99 -13.31 5.53
CA GLY A 5 0.57 -13.62 5.76
C GLY A 5 0.37 -14.68 6.82
N ASN A 6 -0.79 -15.34 6.77
CA ASN A 6 -1.16 -16.35 7.75
C ASN A 6 -0.26 -17.61 7.63
N PRO A 7 0.04 -18.28 8.75
CA PRO A 7 0.81 -19.51 8.75
C PRO A 7 0.22 -20.58 7.82
N LYS A 8 1.08 -21.23 7.03
CA LYS A 8 0.72 -22.31 6.10
C LYS A 8 1.93 -23.21 5.83
N GLU A 9 1.67 -24.42 5.32
CA GLU A 9 2.73 -25.29 4.81
C GLU A 9 3.51 -24.58 3.69
N ASN A 10 4.84 -24.77 3.66
CA ASN A 10 5.77 -24.04 2.78
C ASN A 10 5.71 -22.51 2.95
N MET A 11 5.90 -22.03 4.19
CA MET A 11 5.86 -20.61 4.51
C MET A 11 7.02 -19.83 3.85
N PRO A 12 6.73 -18.75 3.09
CA PRO A 12 7.79 -17.90 2.56
C PRO A 12 8.51 -17.15 3.69
N LYS A 13 9.78 -16.79 3.47
CA LYS A 13 10.55 -16.01 4.45
C LYS A 13 9.90 -14.64 4.66
N GLY A 14 9.45 -14.36 5.87
CA GLY A 14 8.82 -13.10 6.22
C GLY A 14 8.14 -13.13 7.59
N ILE A 15 7.44 -12.05 7.92
CA ILE A 15 6.66 -11.92 9.16
C ILE A 15 5.38 -12.75 9.01
N ALA A 16 5.13 -13.69 9.91
CA ALA A 16 3.95 -14.55 9.91
C ALA A 16 2.67 -13.82 10.37
N TYR A 17 2.33 -12.75 9.67
CA TYR A 17 1.19 -11.91 9.96
C TYR A 17 0.62 -11.31 8.67
N SER A 18 -0.69 -11.12 8.63
CA SER A 18 -1.37 -10.42 7.55
C SER A 18 -1.05 -8.93 7.62
N LEU A 19 -0.63 -8.33 6.50
CA LEU A 19 -0.40 -6.88 6.44
C LEU A 19 -1.70 -6.09 6.69
N LYS A 20 -2.85 -6.61 6.26
CA LYS A 20 -4.15 -5.99 6.53
C LYS A 20 -4.41 -5.92 8.04
N ASP A 21 -4.21 -7.04 8.72
CA ASP A 21 -4.46 -7.17 10.16
C ASP A 21 -3.45 -6.30 10.92
N TYR A 22 -2.23 -6.17 10.39
CA TYR A 22 -1.23 -5.24 10.93
C TYR A 22 -1.67 -3.79 10.80
N CYS A 23 -2.17 -3.38 9.63
CA CYS A 23 -2.70 -2.03 9.42
C CYS A 23 -3.89 -1.75 10.35
N GLU A 24 -4.80 -2.71 10.53
CA GLU A 24 -5.94 -2.59 11.45
C GLU A 24 -5.50 -2.47 12.91
N LEU A 25 -4.50 -3.25 13.32
CA LEU A 25 -3.88 -3.15 14.64
C LEU A 25 -3.27 -1.75 14.88
N ILE A 26 -2.56 -1.21 13.89
CA ILE A 26 -1.96 0.13 13.96
C ILE A 26 -3.05 1.22 14.02
N ASP A 27 -4.10 1.11 13.20
CA ASP A 27 -5.22 2.07 13.20
C ASP A 27 -5.92 2.08 14.55
N THR A 28 -6.21 0.90 15.11
CA THR A 28 -6.83 0.74 16.44
C THR A 28 -5.95 1.31 17.53
N THR A 29 -4.65 0.98 17.51
CA THR A 29 -3.69 1.48 18.51
C THR A 29 -3.62 3.00 18.49
N GLY A 30 -3.55 3.62 17.30
CA GLY A 30 -3.50 5.08 17.19
C GLY A 30 -4.78 5.77 17.68
N ARG A 31 -5.94 5.14 17.54
CA ARG A 31 -7.21 5.65 18.11
C ARG A 31 -7.28 5.57 19.63
N CYS A 32 -6.57 4.62 20.23
CA CYS A 32 -6.48 4.47 21.68
C CYS A 32 -5.40 5.37 22.32
N ILE A 33 -4.49 5.93 21.52
CA ILE A 33 -3.50 6.91 22.01
C ILE A 33 -4.26 8.17 22.46
N ARG A 34 -3.75 8.85 23.51
CA ARG A 34 -4.34 10.08 24.01
C ARG A 34 -4.15 11.22 22.99
N ASP A 35 -5.14 12.09 22.87
CA ASP A 35 -5.22 13.17 21.87
C ASP A 35 -4.01 14.12 21.84
N ASP A 36 -3.37 14.36 22.99
CA ASP A 36 -2.17 15.19 23.13
C ASP A 36 -0.85 14.46 22.84
N LYS A 37 -0.88 13.21 22.35
CA LYS A 37 0.31 12.38 22.11
C LYS A 37 0.56 12.11 20.64
N ALA A 38 1.85 11.98 20.32
CA ALA A 38 2.29 11.53 19.00
C ALA A 38 1.71 10.14 18.69
N GLY A 39 1.21 9.98 17.48
CA GLY A 39 0.56 8.74 17.04
C GLY A 39 -0.96 8.70 17.28
N TYR A 40 -1.55 9.73 17.90
CA TYR A 40 -3.00 9.84 18.00
C TYR A 40 -3.69 9.87 16.63
N ILE A 41 -4.77 9.10 16.51
CA ILE A 41 -5.67 9.10 15.36
C ILE A 41 -7.07 9.46 15.86
N ASP A 42 -7.64 10.53 15.31
CA ASP A 42 -8.99 10.95 15.65
C ASP A 42 -10.03 9.89 15.22
N ASN A 43 -11.00 9.61 16.09
CA ASN A 43 -12.03 8.58 15.84
C ASN A 43 -12.94 8.88 14.65
N THR A 44 -13.03 10.14 14.22
CA THR A 44 -13.79 10.57 13.04
C THR A 44 -13.05 10.30 11.73
N GLN A 45 -11.74 10.00 11.79
CA GLN A 45 -10.98 9.69 10.59
C GLN A 45 -11.37 8.33 10.01
N SER A 46 -11.45 8.27 8.68
CA SER A 46 -11.64 7.03 7.94
C SER A 46 -10.60 5.96 8.33
N PRO A 47 -10.94 4.66 8.18
CA PRO A 47 -9.98 3.57 8.36
C PRO A 47 -8.69 3.78 7.55
N ILE A 48 -7.56 3.29 8.05
CA ILE A 48 -6.23 3.52 7.45
C ILE A 48 -6.14 3.26 5.95
N LEU A 49 -6.80 2.22 5.42
CA LEU A 49 -6.79 1.92 3.98
C LEU A 49 -7.52 2.98 3.16
N GLU A 50 -8.66 3.48 3.64
CA GLU A 50 -9.39 4.57 3.00
C GLU A 50 -8.59 5.88 3.05
N ARG A 51 -7.89 6.16 4.15
CA ARG A 51 -6.99 7.33 4.26
C ARG A 51 -5.83 7.25 3.29
N LEU A 52 -5.32 6.06 3.01
CA LEU A 52 -4.32 5.81 1.96
C LEU A 52 -4.92 5.86 0.54
N GLY A 53 -6.23 6.10 0.41
CA GLY A 53 -6.92 6.17 -0.87
C GLY A 53 -7.09 4.81 -1.55
N LEU A 54 -7.01 3.71 -0.80
CA LEU A 54 -7.04 2.34 -1.29
C LEU A 54 -8.30 1.63 -0.82
N ASP A 55 -9.09 1.13 -1.77
CA ASP A 55 -10.14 0.15 -1.48
C ASP A 55 -9.58 -1.27 -1.35
N SER A 56 -10.41 -2.21 -0.89
CA SER A 56 -10.00 -3.59 -0.64
C SER A 56 -9.55 -4.33 -1.90
N ALA A 57 -10.12 -4.01 -3.08
CA ALA A 57 -9.76 -4.62 -4.35
C ALA A 57 -8.44 -4.07 -4.88
N GLN A 58 -8.25 -2.75 -4.81
CA GLN A 58 -6.98 -2.08 -5.12
C GLN A 58 -5.86 -2.63 -4.25
N TRP A 59 -6.11 -2.75 -2.95
CA TRP A 59 -5.17 -3.32 -2.00
C TRP A 59 -4.80 -4.76 -2.32
N LEU A 60 -5.78 -5.63 -2.59
CA LEU A 60 -5.53 -7.03 -2.92
C LEU A 60 -4.66 -7.15 -4.19
N ALA A 61 -4.97 -6.39 -5.23
CA ALA A 61 -4.17 -6.36 -6.45
C ALA A 61 -2.74 -5.85 -6.19
N LEU A 62 -2.58 -4.77 -5.44
CA LEU A 62 -1.28 -4.21 -5.10
C LEU A 62 -0.43 -5.15 -4.25
N THR A 63 -1.03 -5.96 -3.38
CA THR A 63 -0.27 -6.84 -2.47
C THR A 63 0.03 -8.22 -3.05
N THR A 64 -0.76 -8.69 -4.02
CA THR A 64 -0.60 -10.04 -4.60
C THR A 64 -0.02 -10.03 -6.03
N GLU A 65 -0.12 -8.90 -6.73
CA GLU A 65 0.27 -8.79 -8.14
C GLU A 65 1.27 -7.65 -8.40
N PHE A 66 1.85 -7.07 -7.34
CA PHE A 66 2.72 -5.89 -7.43
C PHE A 66 3.78 -6.01 -8.54
N GLU A 67 4.60 -7.06 -8.47
CA GLU A 67 5.72 -7.30 -9.40
C GLU A 67 5.25 -7.75 -10.78
N LYS A 68 3.98 -8.18 -10.93
CA LYS A 68 3.38 -8.44 -12.25
C LYS A 68 3.10 -7.13 -12.98
N HIS A 69 2.73 -6.08 -12.23
CA HIS A 69 2.27 -4.82 -12.79
C HIS A 69 3.37 -3.75 -12.84
N PHE A 70 4.25 -3.72 -11.85
CA PHE A 70 5.32 -2.72 -11.69
C PHE A 70 6.70 -3.37 -11.73
N CYS A 71 7.69 -2.65 -12.24
CA CYS A 71 9.07 -3.15 -12.37
C CYS A 71 10.10 -2.09 -11.96
N TYR A 72 10.15 -0.97 -12.67
CA TYR A 72 11.13 0.11 -12.41
C TYR A 72 10.61 1.21 -11.50
N ALA A 73 9.30 1.47 -11.55
CA ALA A 73 8.63 2.48 -10.75
C ALA A 73 7.18 2.06 -10.49
N ALA A 74 6.64 2.50 -9.35
CA ALA A 74 5.25 2.38 -8.97
C ALA A 74 4.81 3.68 -8.30
N GLY A 75 3.54 4.06 -8.48
CA GLY A 75 3.00 5.30 -7.94
C GLY A 75 1.85 5.81 -8.81
N ALA A 76 1.28 6.96 -8.44
CA ALA A 76 0.28 7.62 -9.26
C ALA A 76 0.82 7.90 -10.68
N GLU A 77 -0.07 7.93 -11.66
CA GLU A 77 0.29 8.12 -13.08
C GLU A 77 1.15 9.39 -13.29
N GLN A 78 0.83 10.47 -12.58
CA GLN A 78 1.59 11.72 -12.65
C GLN A 78 3.03 11.55 -12.16
N MET A 79 3.23 10.83 -11.05
CA MET A 79 4.55 10.57 -10.48
C MET A 79 5.36 9.62 -11.37
N MET A 80 4.72 8.61 -11.94
CA MET A 80 5.38 7.71 -12.89
C MET A 80 5.80 8.45 -14.17
N ASN A 81 5.00 9.40 -14.65
CA ASN A 81 5.37 10.27 -15.77
C ASN A 81 6.54 11.20 -15.42
N ALA A 82 6.56 11.77 -14.21
CA ALA A 82 7.67 12.59 -13.74
C ALA A 82 8.96 11.77 -13.68
N PHE A 83 8.91 10.57 -13.08
CA PHE A 83 10.02 9.63 -13.03
C PHE A 83 10.51 9.25 -14.44
N LYS A 84 9.60 8.95 -15.37
CA LYS A 84 9.94 8.66 -16.78
C LYS A 84 10.76 9.77 -17.44
N ARG A 85 10.35 11.03 -17.25
CA ARG A 85 11.05 12.19 -17.81
C ARG A 85 12.42 12.38 -17.17
N HIS A 86 12.48 12.25 -15.84
CA HIS A 86 13.72 12.43 -15.08
C HIS A 86 14.78 11.38 -15.37
N THR A 87 14.37 10.15 -15.65
CA THR A 87 15.26 9.00 -15.93
C THR A 87 15.50 8.76 -17.42
N HIS A 88 14.95 9.60 -18.29
CA HIS A 88 15.03 9.47 -19.76
C HIS A 88 14.54 8.12 -20.31
N HIS A 89 13.64 7.42 -19.61
CA HIS A 89 13.05 6.18 -20.10
C HIS A 89 12.01 6.44 -21.22
N GLN A 90 12.10 5.68 -22.31
CA GLN A 90 11.12 5.78 -23.41
C GLN A 90 9.74 5.20 -23.03
N ARG A 91 9.71 4.17 -22.18
CA ARG A 91 8.49 3.51 -21.71
C ARG A 91 8.66 3.00 -20.28
N ILE A 92 7.59 3.06 -19.49
CA ILE A 92 7.52 2.48 -18.15
C ILE A 92 6.37 1.48 -18.10
N ARG A 93 6.66 0.27 -17.62
CA ARG A 93 5.67 -0.78 -17.37
C ARG A 93 4.84 -0.41 -16.15
N GLY A 94 3.53 -0.65 -16.22
CA GLY A 94 2.61 -0.41 -15.10
C GLY A 94 1.81 0.89 -15.17
N MET A 95 1.98 1.73 -16.19
CA MET A 95 1.23 3.00 -16.34
C MET A 95 -0.30 2.82 -16.30
N SER A 96 -0.85 1.86 -17.07
CA SER A 96 -2.29 1.60 -17.06
C SER A 96 -2.77 1.12 -15.69
N LYS A 97 -1.97 0.31 -15.00
CA LYS A 97 -2.29 -0.22 -13.68
C LYS A 97 -2.17 0.85 -12.58
N ALA A 98 -1.22 1.78 -12.69
CA ALA A 98 -1.16 2.96 -11.84
C ALA A 98 -2.44 3.80 -11.96
N LYS A 99 -2.91 4.04 -13.20
CA LYS A 99 -4.18 4.76 -13.44
C LYS A 99 -5.40 4.02 -12.90
N GLU A 100 -5.36 2.70 -12.81
CA GLU A 100 -6.45 1.88 -12.29
C GLU A 100 -6.44 1.80 -10.76
N LEU A 101 -5.28 1.48 -10.18
CA LEU A 101 -5.10 1.08 -8.78
C LEU A 101 -4.70 2.24 -7.85
N LEU A 102 -4.15 3.34 -8.38
CA LEU A 102 -3.58 4.45 -7.60
C LEU A 102 -4.19 5.80 -8.02
N LYS A 103 -5.50 5.84 -8.22
CA LYS A 103 -6.24 7.02 -8.73
C LYS A 103 -6.26 8.22 -7.79
N ARG A 104 -6.17 7.97 -6.48
CA ARG A 104 -6.32 8.97 -5.41
C ARG A 104 -5.00 9.28 -4.69
N ALA A 105 -3.90 8.65 -5.12
CA ALA A 105 -2.57 8.80 -4.54
C ALA A 105 -1.78 9.93 -5.20
#